data_AF-A0A8I0GZV0-F1
#
_entry.id   AF-A0A8I0GZV0-F1
#
_cell.length_a   1.000
_cell.length_b   1.000
_cell.length_c   1.000
_cell.angle_alpha   90.00
_cell.angle_beta   90.00
_cell.angle_gamma   90.00
#
_symmetry.space_group_name_H-M   'P 1'
#
loop_
_entity.id
_entity.type
_entity.pdbx_description
1 polymer ?
#
loop_
_entity_poly.entity_id
_entity_poly.type
_entity_poly.pdbx_seq_one_letter_code
_entity_poly.pdbx_strand_id
1 'polypeptide(L)'
;MRRSVPLPVCALLLALSACQPAPSPLSDAAIAVRDAPPEHHFRGALGGTPVELLVQDCKVFKVVRGTGQTLSLAEVLAPAPYPFFTACQRQSLRQEDDAVVAVLGRMALGAGGCCATGGTWRTRNGQAWEKTSEQAVP
;
A
#
# COMPACT_ATOMS: atom_id res chain seq x y z
N MET A 1 -44.65 -66.16 21.76
CA MET A 1 -44.63 -65.24 22.92
C MET A 1 -44.30 -63.84 22.42
N ARG A 2 -45.23 -62.89 22.53
CA ARG A 2 -45.00 -61.46 22.22
C ARG A 2 -44.36 -60.81 23.44
N ARG A 3 -43.25 -60.07 23.27
CA ARG A 3 -42.84 -59.04 24.24
C ARG A 3 -42.26 -57.81 23.55
N SER A 4 -42.75 -56.70 24.08
CA SER A 4 -42.72 -55.30 23.68
C SER A 4 -41.32 -54.67 23.66
N VAL A 5 -41.08 -53.78 22.70
CA VAL A 5 -39.89 -52.90 22.63
C VAL A 5 -40.25 -51.53 23.19
N PRO A 6 -39.46 -50.96 24.12
CA PRO A 6 -39.47 -49.52 24.38
C PRO A 6 -38.21 -48.86 23.81
N LEU A 7 -38.41 -47.80 22.99
CA LEU A 7 -37.40 -46.78 22.74
C LEU A 7 -37.09 -46.01 24.04
N PRO A 8 -35.86 -45.50 24.20
CA PRO A 8 -35.76 -44.05 24.37
C PRO A 8 -34.54 -43.40 23.70
N VAL A 9 -34.84 -42.30 22.99
CA VAL A 9 -34.25 -40.96 23.17
C VAL A 9 -32.76 -40.90 23.54
N CYS A 10 -31.89 -40.60 22.57
CA CYS A 10 -30.60 -39.97 22.87
C CYS A 10 -30.08 -39.10 21.71
N ALA A 11 -29.84 -37.84 22.06
CA ALA A 11 -28.80 -36.97 21.52
C ALA A 11 -28.97 -36.41 20.10
N LEU A 12 -29.90 -35.46 19.98
CA LEU A 12 -29.91 -34.40 18.97
C LEU A 12 -28.89 -33.30 19.36
N LEU A 13 -27.59 -33.49 19.11
CA LEU A 13 -26.53 -32.54 19.54
C LEU A 13 -25.35 -32.41 18.55
N LEU A 14 -25.60 -32.17 17.26
CA LEU A 14 -24.57 -31.77 16.27
C LEU A 14 -25.32 -30.96 15.18
N ALA A 15 -25.04 -29.71 14.82
CA ALA A 15 -23.86 -28.88 14.97
C ALA A 15 -24.26 -27.39 14.91
N LEU A 16 -24.01 -26.64 15.98
CA LEU A 16 -23.86 -25.18 15.92
C LEU A 16 -22.44 -24.88 15.42
N SER A 17 -22.16 -25.18 14.16
CA SER A 17 -20.95 -24.66 13.50
C SER A 17 -21.19 -23.18 13.25
N ALA A 18 -20.50 -22.36 14.03
CA ALA A 18 -20.50 -20.91 13.98
C ALA A 18 -20.45 -20.39 12.54
N CYS A 19 -21.53 -19.71 12.14
CA CYS A 19 -21.54 -18.83 10.99
C CYS A 19 -20.66 -17.63 11.36
N GLN A 20 -19.34 -17.75 11.26
CA GLN A 20 -18.48 -16.58 11.33
C GLN A 20 -18.74 -15.75 10.07
N PRO A 21 -19.13 -14.47 10.19
CA PRO A 21 -19.22 -13.59 9.04
C PRO A 21 -17.90 -13.62 8.29
N ALA A 22 -17.94 -13.86 6.98
CA ALA A 22 -16.75 -13.76 6.16
C ALA A 22 -16.05 -12.41 6.42
N PRO A 23 -14.72 -12.38 6.57
CA PRO A 23 -14.01 -11.12 6.75
C PRO A 23 -14.37 -10.18 5.60
N SER A 24 -14.76 -8.95 5.93
CA SER A 24 -15.11 -7.94 4.94
C SER A 24 -13.98 -7.77 3.92
N PRO A 25 -14.29 -7.60 2.63
CA PRO A 25 -13.26 -7.35 1.63
C PRO A 25 -12.44 -6.12 2.03
N LEU A 26 -11.11 -6.21 1.90
CA LEU A 26 -10.20 -5.12 2.18
C LEU A 26 -10.43 -3.96 1.20
N SER A 27 -10.20 -2.73 1.64
CA SER A 27 -10.20 -1.57 0.74
C SER A 27 -9.03 -1.61 -0.24
N ASP A 28 -9.16 -0.94 -1.39
CA ASP A 28 -8.08 -0.83 -2.38
C ASP A 28 -6.79 -0.28 -1.78
N ALA A 29 -6.90 0.68 -0.87
CA ALA A 29 -5.77 1.23 -0.14
C ALA A 29 -5.08 0.19 0.76
N ALA A 30 -5.87 -0.66 1.44
CA ALA A 30 -5.32 -1.74 2.27
C ALA A 30 -4.66 -2.83 1.41
N ILE A 31 -5.24 -3.15 0.24
CA ILE A 31 -4.66 -4.04 -0.75
C ILE A 31 -3.34 -3.46 -1.27
N ALA A 32 -3.31 -2.18 -1.65
CA ALA A 32 -2.12 -1.50 -2.15
C ALA A 32 -0.96 -1.52 -1.16
N VAL A 33 -1.23 -1.28 0.13
CA VAL A 33 -0.20 -1.36 1.18
C VAL A 33 0.25 -2.80 1.43
N ARG A 34 -0.66 -3.77 1.40
CA ARG A 34 -0.35 -5.19 1.62
C ARG A 34 0.50 -5.78 0.50
N ASP A 35 0.19 -5.42 -0.75
CA ASP A 35 0.82 -6.00 -1.94
C ASP A 35 2.05 -5.21 -2.41
N ALA A 36 2.37 -4.11 -1.75
CA ALA A 36 3.54 -3.29 -2.07
C ALA A 36 4.84 -4.07 -1.81
N PRO A 37 5.77 -4.11 -2.77
CA PRO A 37 7.09 -4.66 -2.51
C PRO A 37 7.87 -3.75 -1.54
N PRO A 38 8.91 -4.27 -0.86
CA PRO A 38 9.65 -3.52 0.16
C PRO A 38 10.26 -2.21 -0.36
N GLU A 39 10.75 -2.19 -1.60
CA GLU A 39 11.29 -1.00 -2.25
C GLU A 39 10.22 0.03 -2.58
N HIS A 40 8.92 -0.28 -2.44
CA HIS A 40 7.83 0.66 -2.64
C HIS A 40 7.15 1.08 -1.32
N HIS A 41 7.55 0.51 -0.20
CA HIS A 41 6.93 0.74 1.09
C HIS A 41 7.97 1.12 2.12
N PHE A 42 7.81 2.29 2.71
CA PHE A 42 8.60 2.70 3.86
C PHE A 42 7.71 2.69 5.10
N ARG A 43 8.17 2.05 6.17
CA ARG A 43 7.61 2.17 7.50
C ARG A 43 8.75 2.37 8.49
N GLY A 44 8.78 3.53 9.14
CA GLY A 44 9.83 3.88 10.08
C GLY A 44 9.51 5.16 10.83
N ALA A 45 10.52 5.75 11.46
CA ALA A 45 10.40 7.06 12.10
C ALA A 45 11.27 8.08 11.38
N LEU A 46 10.72 9.28 11.14
CA LEU A 46 11.43 10.43 10.59
C LEU A 46 11.34 11.57 11.59
N GLY A 47 12.49 12.07 12.05
CA GLY A 47 12.54 13.06 13.14
C GLY A 47 11.80 12.59 14.41
N GLY A 48 11.85 11.30 14.73
CA GLY A 48 11.14 10.70 15.88
C GLY A 48 9.64 10.51 15.70
N THR A 49 9.06 10.94 14.57
CA THR A 49 7.64 10.73 14.26
C THR A 49 7.45 9.47 13.43
N PRO A 50 6.53 8.54 13.79
CA PRO A 50 6.24 7.39 12.96
C PRO A 50 5.62 7.83 11.63
N VAL A 51 6.18 7.34 10.54
CA VAL A 51 5.75 7.64 9.16
C VAL A 51 5.67 6.33 8.38
N GLU A 52 4.58 6.17 7.63
CA GLU A 52 4.39 5.09 6.68
C GLU A 52 4.09 5.70 5.31
N LEU A 53 4.92 5.37 4.32
CA LEU A 53 4.85 5.88 2.95
C LEU A 53 4.71 4.71 1.99
N LEU A 54 3.91 4.91 0.95
CA LEU A 54 3.73 3.99 -0.15
C LEU A 54 4.01 4.73 -1.45
N VAL A 55 4.79 4.14 -2.36
CA VAL A 55 4.87 4.62 -3.74
C VAL A 55 4.05 3.72 -4.66
N GLN A 56 3.18 4.33 -5.45
CA GLN A 56 2.34 3.64 -6.43
C GLN A 56 2.08 4.56 -7.61
N ASP A 57 2.15 4.01 -8.83
CA ASP A 57 2.01 4.78 -10.08
C ASP A 57 2.84 6.09 -10.10
N CYS A 58 4.09 6.00 -9.66
CA CYS A 58 5.02 7.13 -9.63
C CYS A 58 4.51 8.32 -8.80
N LYS A 59 3.76 8.04 -7.73
CA LYS A 59 3.33 9.00 -6.71
C LYS A 59 3.63 8.43 -5.34
N VAL A 60 3.99 9.29 -4.39
CA VAL A 60 4.16 8.90 -2.99
C VAL A 60 2.93 9.31 -2.19
N PHE A 61 2.44 8.38 -1.40
CA PHE A 61 1.31 8.53 -0.52
C PHE A 61 1.75 8.32 0.93
N LYS A 62 1.22 9.13 1.84
CA LYS A 62 1.23 8.85 3.27
C LYS A 62 0.08 7.89 3.58
N VAL A 63 0.40 6.78 4.25
CA VAL A 63 -0.60 5.83 4.72
C VAL A 63 -1.25 6.39 5.98
N VAL A 64 -2.54 6.69 5.91
CA VAL A 64 -3.33 7.22 7.03
C VAL A 64 -4.22 6.11 7.56
N ARG A 65 -4.00 5.72 8.81
CA ARG A 65 -4.77 4.67 9.49
C ARG A 65 -5.85 5.35 10.34
N GLY A 66 -7.11 5.06 10.01
CA GLY A 66 -8.29 5.55 10.74
C GLY A 66 -8.68 4.61 11.88
N THR A 67 -9.91 4.75 12.36
CA THR A 67 -10.47 3.84 13.37
C THR A 67 -10.75 2.46 12.77
N GLY A 68 -10.45 1.40 13.53
CA GLY A 68 -10.63 0.02 13.10
C GLY A 68 -9.67 -0.37 11.96
N GLN A 69 -10.21 -0.95 10.88
CA GLN A 69 -9.45 -1.38 9.69
C GLN A 69 -9.47 -0.32 8.57
N THR A 70 -9.90 0.90 8.87
CA THR A 70 -9.98 1.98 7.86
C THR A 70 -8.57 2.47 7.52
N LEU A 71 -8.24 2.45 6.23
CA LEU A 71 -6.95 2.93 5.71
C LEU A 71 -7.22 3.80 4.49
N SER A 72 -6.55 4.95 4.43
CA SER A 72 -6.55 5.85 3.28
C SER A 72 -5.14 6.23 2.86
N LEU A 73 -4.98 6.63 1.60
CA LEU A 73 -3.74 7.10 1.01
C LEU A 73 -3.86 8.59 0.74
N ALA A 74 -3.00 9.39 1.38
CA ALA A 74 -2.93 10.83 1.13
C ALA A 74 -1.72 11.12 0.22
N GLU A 75 -1.94 11.63 -0.99
CA GLU A 75 -0.85 11.99 -1.91
C GLU A 75 0.02 13.09 -1.29
N VAL A 76 1.33 12.87 -1.24
CA VAL A 76 2.31 13.84 -0.70
C VAL A 76 3.40 14.23 -1.70
N LEU A 77 3.55 13.47 -2.79
CA LEU A 77 4.51 13.78 -3.85
C LEU A 77 4.05 13.18 -5.19
N ALA A 78 4.14 13.97 -6.25
CA ALA A 78 4.02 13.52 -7.62
C ALA A 78 4.99 14.31 -8.52
N PRO A 79 5.51 13.73 -9.61
CA PRO A 79 6.23 14.47 -10.65
C PRO A 79 5.34 15.54 -11.28
N ALA A 80 5.97 16.51 -11.94
CA ALA A 80 5.23 17.51 -12.71
C ALA A 80 4.35 16.84 -13.78
N PRO A 81 3.14 17.37 -14.04
CA PRO A 81 2.24 16.82 -15.03
C PRO A 81 2.86 16.89 -16.43
N TYR A 82 2.62 15.87 -17.25
CA TYR A 82 3.09 15.81 -18.64
C TYR A 82 1.90 15.92 -19.61
N PRO A 83 1.98 16.71 -20.69
CA PRO A 83 0.84 16.96 -21.58
C PRO A 83 0.32 15.73 -22.34
N PHE A 84 1.13 14.69 -22.48
CA PHE A 84 0.79 13.46 -23.22
C PHE A 84 0.70 12.25 -22.29
N PHE A 85 0.19 11.14 -22.82
CA PHE A 85 0.10 9.88 -22.08
C PHE A 85 1.48 9.39 -21.62
N THR A 86 1.59 9.12 -20.32
CA THR A 86 2.79 8.58 -19.69
C THR A 86 2.45 7.39 -18.83
N ALA A 87 3.37 6.43 -18.72
CA ALA A 87 3.28 5.31 -17.80
C ALA A 87 4.42 5.39 -16.77
N CYS A 88 4.15 4.97 -15.54
CA CYS A 88 5.21 4.81 -14.55
C CYS A 88 6.16 3.70 -14.99
N GLN A 89 7.47 4.00 -15.05
CA GLN A 89 8.52 3.05 -15.42
C GLN A 89 9.55 2.84 -14.31
N ARG A 90 9.73 3.84 -13.44
CA ARG A 90 10.65 3.75 -12.30
C ARG A 90 9.98 4.33 -11.07
N GLN A 91 9.92 3.56 -10.01
CA GLN A 91 9.51 4.05 -8.70
C GLN A 91 10.25 3.29 -7.60
N SER A 92 10.63 3.98 -6.53
CA SER A 92 11.11 3.36 -5.30
C SER A 92 11.11 4.34 -4.14
N LEU A 93 11.18 3.79 -2.94
CA LEU A 93 11.47 4.44 -1.67
C LEU A 93 12.67 3.74 -1.05
N ARG A 94 13.66 4.50 -0.59
CA ARG A 94 14.79 3.99 0.19
C ARG A 94 15.02 4.87 1.40
N GLN A 95 15.41 4.26 2.52
CA GLN A 95 15.86 5.00 3.68
C GLN A 95 17.33 5.38 3.52
N GLU A 96 17.67 6.64 3.80
CA GLU A 96 19.02 7.17 3.87
C GLU A 96 19.17 7.94 5.19
N ASP A 97 19.95 7.41 6.13
CA ASP A 97 20.15 8.03 7.45
C ASP A 97 18.81 8.40 8.12
N ASP A 98 18.56 9.70 8.32
CA ASP A 98 17.36 10.30 8.91
C ASP A 98 16.33 10.77 7.85
N ALA A 99 16.49 10.35 6.60
CA ALA A 99 15.66 10.74 5.48
C ALA A 99 15.12 9.52 4.70
N VAL A 100 14.09 9.78 3.88
CA VAL A 100 13.62 8.87 2.84
C VAL A 100 13.87 9.52 1.50
N VAL A 101 14.39 8.74 0.56
CA VAL A 101 14.57 9.12 -0.83
C VAL A 101 13.56 8.39 -1.70
N ALA A 102 12.88 9.15 -2.56
CA ALA A 102 11.96 8.65 -3.55
C ALA A 102 12.54 8.84 -4.96
N VAL A 103 12.51 7.81 -5.78
CA VAL A 103 12.82 7.90 -7.21
C VAL A 103 11.51 7.72 -7.96
N LEU A 104 11.13 8.65 -8.83
CA LEU A 104 9.89 8.56 -9.61
C LEU A 104 10.20 8.91 -11.08
N GLY A 105 9.77 8.07 -12.01
CA GLY A 105 10.06 8.23 -13.43
C GLY A 105 8.91 7.76 -14.30
N ARG A 106 8.23 8.69 -14.95
CA ARG A 106 7.18 8.42 -15.93
C ARG A 106 7.75 8.58 -17.34
N MET A 107 7.53 7.59 -18.19
CA MET A 107 7.97 7.59 -19.58
C MET A 107 6.79 7.93 -20.48
N ALA A 108 7.01 8.81 -21.45
CA ALA A 108 6.05 9.02 -22.54
C ALA A 108 5.97 7.76 -23.40
N LEU A 109 4.76 7.39 -23.82
CA LEU A 109 4.57 6.22 -24.68
C LEU A 109 5.36 6.40 -26.00
N GLY A 110 6.19 5.42 -26.35
CA GLY A 110 7.01 5.44 -27.57
C GLY A 110 8.39 6.11 -27.44
N ALA A 111 8.77 6.61 -26.26
CA ALA A 111 10.12 7.15 -26.03
C ALA A 111 11.18 6.05 -25.83
N GLY A 112 12.37 6.21 -26.42
CA GLY A 112 13.49 5.27 -26.34
C GLY A 112 14.38 5.37 -25.09
N GLY A 113 13.94 6.12 -24.07
CA GLY A 113 14.67 6.31 -22.81
C GLY A 113 13.76 6.86 -21.72
N CYS A 114 14.12 6.64 -20.45
CA CYS A 114 13.42 7.27 -19.32
C CYS A 114 14.09 8.62 -18.98
N CYS A 115 13.36 9.67 -18.59
CA CYS A 115 11.92 9.78 -18.31
C CYS A 115 11.38 11.10 -18.88
N ALA A 116 10.11 11.15 -19.26
CA ALA A 116 9.46 12.38 -19.74
C ALA A 116 9.16 13.36 -18.59
N THR A 117 8.82 12.81 -17.42
CA THR A 117 8.74 13.53 -16.15
C THR A 117 9.25 12.61 -15.04
N GLY A 118 9.93 13.18 -14.05
CA GLY A 118 10.53 12.39 -12.98
C GLY A 118 11.61 13.12 -12.22
N GLY A 119 12.34 12.35 -11.42
CA GLY A 119 13.44 12.83 -10.61
C GLY A 119 13.72 11.94 -9.41
N THR A 120 14.55 12.49 -8.53
CA THR A 120 14.83 11.96 -7.20
C THR A 120 14.46 13.03 -6.18
N TRP A 121 13.78 12.65 -5.12
CA TRP A 121 13.35 13.53 -4.04
C TRP A 121 13.79 12.99 -2.70
N ARG A 122 13.99 13.89 -1.74
CA ARG A 122 14.30 13.56 -0.35
C ARG A 122 13.29 14.19 0.59
N THR A 123 12.94 13.48 1.66
CA THR A 123 12.14 14.01 2.78
C THR A 123 12.73 13.61 4.12
N ARG A 124 12.58 14.47 5.12
CA ARG A 124 12.91 14.21 6.54
C ARG A 124 11.66 14.13 7.43
N ASN A 125 10.46 14.24 6.87
CA ASN A 125 9.20 14.25 7.62
C ASN A 125 8.02 13.54 6.92
N GLY A 126 8.24 13.03 5.69
CA GLY A 126 7.22 12.33 4.91
C GLY A 126 6.14 13.23 4.29
N GLN A 127 6.31 14.55 4.34
CA GLN A 127 5.32 15.53 3.86
C GLN A 127 5.94 16.57 2.95
N ALA A 128 7.03 17.20 3.39
CA ALA A 128 7.80 18.13 2.58
C ALA A 128 8.88 17.35 1.81
N TRP A 129 8.91 17.53 0.51
CA TRP A 129 9.82 16.84 -0.39
C TRP A 129 10.65 17.85 -1.17
N GLU A 130 11.97 17.66 -1.14
CA GLU A 130 12.92 18.43 -1.91
C GLU A 130 13.40 17.60 -3.09
N LYS A 131 13.36 18.17 -4.29
CA LYS A 131 13.90 17.51 -5.49
C LYS A 131 15.42 17.64 -5.48
N THR A 132 16.13 16.52 -5.45
CA THR A 132 17.60 16.48 -5.41
C THR A 132 18.22 16.19 -6.77
N SER A 133 17.44 15.62 -7.71
CA SER A 133 17.87 15.37 -9.09
C SER A 133 16.68 15.38 -10.05
N GLU A 134 16.92 15.88 -11.26
CA GLU A 134 15.99 15.75 -12.40
C GLU A 134 15.94 14.33 -12.95
N GLN A 135 16.97 13.52 -12.67
CA GLN A 135 17.07 12.16 -13.15
C GLN A 135 16.42 11.19 -12.17
N ALA A 136 15.62 10.27 -12.69
CA ALA A 136 15.05 9.16 -11.92
C ALA A 136 16.03 7.97 -11.94
N VAL A 137 17.10 8.09 -11.15
CA VAL A 137 18.17 7.09 -11.01
C VAL A 137 18.12 6.51 -9.60
N PRO A 138 18.08 5.17 -9.44
CA PRO A 138 18.10 4.49 -8.15
C PRO A 138 19.32 4.74 -7.29
#